data_AF-A0A9D2X732-F1
#
_entry.id   AF-A0A9D2X732-F1
#
_cell.length_a   1.000
_cell.length_b   1.000
_cell.length_c   1.000
_cell.angle_alpha   90.00
_cell.angle_beta   90.00
_cell.angle_gamma   90.00
#
_symmetry.space_group_name_H-M   'P 1'
#
loop_
_entity.id
_entity.type
_entity.pdbx_description
1 polymer ?
#
loop_
_entity_poly.entity_id
_entity_poly.type
_entity_poly.pdbx_seq_one_letter_code
_entity_poly.pdbx_strand_id
1 'polypeptide(L)'
;MKKEFVVKSIDSAPDGAPYVVVSLSSIKDLKESTQNPQSPFGTPKVMGFSNMNDMMKDLNKMMSGMGGGMGMQGVTQLKLEMHEYKEMNLSVGDKVFLEMTKAESLGV
;
A
#
# COMPACT_ATOMS: atom_id res chain seq x y z
N MET A 1 -19.34 6.86 -6.62
CA MET A 1 -18.83 6.76 -5.23
C MET A 1 -17.51 7.49 -5.16
N LYS A 2 -17.36 8.45 -4.23
CA LYS A 2 -16.14 9.26 -4.06
C LYS A 2 -15.42 8.87 -2.77
N LYS A 3 -14.12 8.57 -2.85
CA LYS A 3 -13.27 8.22 -1.71
C LYS A 3 -12.02 9.08 -1.68
N GLU A 4 -11.54 9.41 -0.48
CA GLU A 4 -10.36 10.25 -0.25
C GLU A 4 -9.13 9.39 0.03
N PHE A 5 -8.03 9.72 -0.62
CA PHE A 5 -6.75 9.04 -0.52
C PHE A 5 -5.60 10.05 -0.43
N VAL A 6 -4.42 9.55 -0.06
CA VAL A 6 -3.16 10.29 -0.11
C VAL A 6 -2.19 9.52 -1.00
N VAL A 7 -1.47 10.23 -1.86
CA VAL A 7 -0.41 9.66 -2.68
C VAL A 7 0.76 9.22 -1.80
N LYS A 8 1.03 7.92 -1.77
CA LYS A 8 2.10 7.30 -0.98
C LYS A 8 3.42 7.20 -1.76
N SER A 9 3.36 6.76 -3.01
CA SER A 9 4.52 6.67 -3.89
C SER A 9 4.12 6.86 -5.35
N ILE A 10 5.09 7.30 -6.15
CA ILE A 10 5.00 7.41 -7.60
C ILE A 10 6.27 6.75 -8.14
N ASP A 11 6.11 5.59 -8.75
CA ASP A 11 7.21 4.75 -9.20
C ASP A 11 7.20 4.69 -10.73
N SER A 12 8.34 4.95 -11.38
CA SER A 12 8.49 4.79 -12.83
C SER A 12 8.43 3.32 -13.22
N ALA A 13 7.95 3.04 -14.43
CA ALA A 13 7.89 1.67 -14.94
C ALA A 13 9.24 0.94 -14.85
N PRO A 14 9.28 -0.28 -14.29
CA PRO A 14 10.53 -1.03 -14.09
C PRO A 14 11.12 -1.54 -15.42
N ASP A 15 10.30 -1.63 -16.47
CA ASP A 15 10.65 -2.03 -17.82
C ASP A 15 11.01 -0.83 -18.72
N GLY A 16 11.03 0.39 -18.17
CA GLY A 16 11.33 1.62 -18.91
C GLY A 16 10.21 2.09 -19.84
N ALA A 17 9.02 1.47 -19.79
CA ALA A 17 7.86 1.92 -20.53
C ALA A 17 7.39 3.31 -20.03
N PRO A 18 6.71 4.11 -20.86
CA PRO A 18 6.35 5.49 -20.55
C PRO A 18 5.10 5.58 -19.64
N TYR A 19 5.11 4.86 -18.52
CA TYR A 19 4.06 4.92 -17.50
C TYR A 19 4.64 5.02 -16.09
N VAL A 20 3.82 5.51 -15.16
CA VAL A 20 4.09 5.50 -13.72
C VAL A 20 3.06 4.63 -13.00
N VAL A 21 3.47 4.09 -11.86
CA VAL A 21 2.60 3.41 -10.90
C VAL A 21 2.43 4.33 -9.71
N VAL A 22 1.19 4.78 -9.48
CA VAL A 22 0.84 5.63 -8.34
C VAL A 22 0.20 4.78 -7.26
N SER A 23 0.81 4.74 -6.09
CA SER A 23 0.29 4.05 -4.92
C SER A 23 -0.46 5.03 -4.04
N LEU A 24 -1.74 4.76 -3.80
CA LEU A 24 -2.65 5.55 -2.97
C LEU A 24 -2.95 4.81 -1.67
N SER A 25 -2.88 5.51 -0.54
CA SER A 25 -3.28 4.98 0.77
C SER A 25 -4.50 5.71 1.30
N SER A 26 -5.42 4.99 1.94
CA SER A 26 -6.55 5.64 2.59
C SER A 26 -6.08 6.36 3.86
N ILE A 27 -6.75 7.45 4.22
CA ILE A 27 -6.41 8.21 5.45
C ILE A 27 -6.58 7.36 6.72
N LYS A 28 -7.45 6.33 6.67
CA LYS A 28 -7.64 5.41 7.78
C LYS A 28 -6.40 4.52 7.97
N ASP A 29 -5.85 4.00 6.88
CA ASP A 29 -4.67 3.13 6.89
C ASP A 29 -3.37 3.91 7.24
N LEU A 30 -3.30 5.20 6.87
CA LEU A 30 -2.22 6.09 7.28
C LEU A 30 -2.14 6.31 8.79
N LYS A 31 -3.29 6.27 9.50
CA LYS A 31 -3.30 6.45 10.96
C LYS A 31 -2.89 5.19 11.71
N GLU A 32 -3.23 4.00 11.18
CA GLU A 32 -2.79 2.72 11.76
C GLU A 32 -1.28 2.49 11.56
N SER A 33 -0.70 2.95 10.46
CA SER A 33 0.74 2.81 10.20
C SER A 33 1.64 3.68 11.11
N THR A 34 1.08 4.68 11.81
CA THR A 34 1.80 5.49 12.80
C THR A 34 1.84 4.83 14.20
N GLN A 35 1.19 3.68 14.40
CA GLN A 35 1.17 2.97 15.70
C GLN A 35 2.17 1.82 15.84
N ASN A 36 3.07 1.60 14.88
CA ASN A 36 4.18 0.66 15.06
C ASN A 36 5.51 1.22 14.52
N PRO A 37 6.33 1.87 15.37
CA PRO A 37 7.75 2.00 15.09
C PRO A 37 8.42 0.66 15.43
N GLN A 38 8.28 -0.36 14.59
CA GLN A 38 9.23 -1.48 14.59
C GLN A 38 10.21 -1.25 13.45
N SER A 39 11.24 -0.48 13.76
CA SER A 39 12.42 -0.26 12.94
C SER A 39 12.99 -1.59 12.43
N PRO A 40 13.39 -1.68 11.14
CA PRO A 40 13.94 -2.89 10.52
C PRO A 40 15.39 -3.20 10.95
N PHE A 41 15.96 -2.45 11.90
CA PHE A 41 17.27 -2.72 12.48
C PHE A 41 17.09 -3.03 13.96
N GLY A 42 16.87 -4.31 14.25
CA GLY A 42 16.59 -4.82 15.59
C GLY A 42 17.80 -4.72 16.51
N THR A 43 17.67 -3.99 17.61
CA THR A 43 18.36 -4.32 18.85
C THR A 43 17.68 -5.54 19.46
N PRO A 44 18.40 -6.63 19.77
CA PRO A 44 17.78 -7.86 20.24
C PRO A 44 17.29 -7.66 21.68
N LYS A 45 15.99 -7.52 21.86
CA LYS A 45 15.35 -7.63 23.17
C LYS A 45 15.32 -9.11 23.54
N VAL A 46 16.46 -9.62 23.97
CA VAL A 46 16.62 -10.96 24.57
C VAL A 46 15.99 -10.98 25.97
N MET A 47 14.66 -10.89 26.04
CA MET A 47 13.96 -11.21 27.28
C MET A 47 12.52 -11.62 26.97
N GLY A 48 12.30 -12.88 26.57
CA GLY A 48 10.92 -13.36 26.48
C GLY A 48 10.62 -14.72 25.86
N PHE A 49 11.54 -15.40 25.17
CA PHE A 49 11.21 -16.71 24.56
C PHE A 49 11.65 -17.86 25.45
N SER A 50 10.79 -18.27 26.38
CA SER A 50 11.02 -19.46 27.20
C SER A 50 10.62 -20.77 26.51
N ASN A 51 10.00 -20.76 25.31
CA ASN A 51 9.51 -21.98 24.64
C ASN A 51 9.59 -21.93 23.11
N MET A 52 10.12 -23.00 22.49
CA MET A 52 10.15 -23.23 21.03
C MET A 52 8.75 -23.22 20.39
N ASN A 53 7.72 -23.58 21.16
CA ASN A 53 6.32 -23.59 20.72
C ASN A 53 5.75 -22.17 20.51
N ASP A 54 6.24 -21.17 21.27
CA ASP A 54 5.85 -19.78 21.08
C ASP A 54 6.58 -19.15 19.90
N MET A 55 7.85 -19.52 19.66
CA MET A 55 8.58 -19.11 18.47
C MET A 55 7.91 -19.64 17.19
N MET A 56 7.37 -20.86 17.19
CA MET A 56 6.68 -21.42 16.02
C MET A 56 5.32 -20.77 15.78
N LYS A 57 4.63 -20.34 16.85
CA LYS A 57 3.40 -19.54 16.75
C LYS A 57 3.66 -18.14 16.23
N ASP A 58 4.68 -17.46 16.74
CA ASP A 58 5.08 -16.14 16.24
C ASP A 58 5.63 -16.22 14.82
N LEU A 59 6.33 -17.30 14.47
CA LEU A 59 6.76 -17.55 13.09
C LEU A 59 5.57 -17.85 12.18
N ASN A 60 4.55 -18.61 12.62
CA ASN A 60 3.34 -18.81 11.83
C ASN A 60 2.50 -17.53 11.73
N LYS A 61 2.51 -16.67 12.75
CA LYS A 61 1.86 -15.34 12.73
C LYS A 61 2.61 -14.35 11.82
N MET A 62 3.93 -14.40 11.85
CA MET A 62 4.81 -13.61 10.98
C MET A 62 4.78 -14.13 9.55
N MET A 63 4.73 -15.44 9.34
CA MET A 63 4.65 -16.09 8.02
C MET A 63 3.23 -16.05 7.45
N SER A 64 2.17 -16.07 8.25
CA SER A 64 0.80 -15.79 7.78
C SER A 64 0.57 -14.30 7.53
N GLY A 65 1.28 -13.42 8.23
CA GLY A 65 1.39 -11.99 7.88
C GLY A 65 2.26 -11.71 6.64
N MET A 66 3.12 -12.65 6.24
CA MET A 66 4.05 -12.53 5.09
C MET A 66 3.66 -13.42 3.89
N GLY A 67 2.81 -14.42 4.09
CA GLY A 67 2.60 -15.55 3.16
C GLY A 67 1.18 -15.71 2.64
N GLY A 68 0.27 -14.80 2.97
CA GLY A 68 -1.09 -14.78 2.46
C GLY A 68 -1.39 -13.44 1.79
N GLY A 69 -1.06 -13.31 0.51
CA GLY A 69 -1.50 -12.16 -0.29
C GLY A 69 -0.84 -10.84 0.08
N MET A 70 0.49 -10.76 -0.07
CA MET A 70 1.28 -9.52 0.00
C MET A 70 0.95 -8.53 -1.15
N GLY A 71 -0.29 -8.56 -1.66
CA GLY A 71 -0.91 -7.52 -2.45
C GLY A 71 -1.98 -6.82 -1.62
N MET A 72 -1.82 -5.52 -1.44
CA MET A 72 -2.97 -4.62 -1.37
C MET A 72 -3.91 -4.69 -0.17
N GLN A 73 -3.47 -5.04 1.04
CA GLN A 73 -4.26 -4.64 2.22
C GLN A 73 -4.00 -3.15 2.52
N GLY A 74 -4.77 -2.27 1.87
CA GLY A 74 -4.84 -0.83 2.17
C GLY A 74 -4.20 0.11 1.15
N VAL A 75 -3.59 -0.40 0.08
CA VAL A 75 -2.97 0.43 -0.97
C VAL A 75 -3.63 0.18 -2.33
N THR A 76 -4.21 1.23 -2.90
CA THR A 76 -4.75 1.22 -4.27
C THR A 76 -3.64 1.64 -5.22
N GLN A 77 -3.32 0.82 -6.23
CA GLN A 77 -2.32 1.16 -7.23
C GLN A 77 -2.98 1.50 -8.56
N LEU A 78 -2.58 2.62 -9.16
CA LEU A 78 -3.06 3.08 -10.46
C LEU A 78 -1.88 3.15 -11.43
N LYS A 79 -2.04 2.53 -12.59
CA LYS A 79 -1.13 2.71 -13.72
C LYS A 79 -1.58 3.93 -14.51
N LEU A 80 -0.70 4.89 -14.71
CA LEU A 80 -0.98 6.13 -15.43
C LEU A 80 0.09 6.34 -16.50
N GLU A 81 -0.32 6.73 -17.70
CA GLU A 81 0.62 7.09 -18.75
C GLU A 81 1.36 8.38 -18.39
N MET A 82 2.59 8.54 -18.91
CA MET A 82 3.45 9.69 -18.57
C MET A 82 2.83 11.05 -18.93
N HIS A 83 1.94 11.10 -19.94
CA HIS A 83 1.25 12.33 -20.30
C HIS A 83 0.14 12.65 -19.30
N GLU A 84 -0.71 11.67 -18.94
CA GLU A 84 -1.76 11.82 -17.93
C GLU A 84 -1.19 12.25 -16.59
N TYR A 85 -0.10 11.60 -16.15
CA TYR A 85 0.57 11.95 -14.90
C TYR A 85 1.03 13.42 -14.87
N LYS A 86 1.61 13.92 -15.97
CA LYS A 86 2.06 15.31 -16.10
C LYS A 86 0.90 16.29 -16.11
N GLU A 87 -0.20 15.95 -16.77
CA GLU A 87 -1.41 16.78 -16.81
C GLU A 87 -2.08 16.88 -15.44
N MET A 88 -2.07 15.79 -14.67
CA MET A 88 -2.65 15.77 -13.33
C MET A 88 -1.78 16.45 -12.26
N ASN A 89 -0.49 16.69 -12.55
CA ASN A 89 0.47 17.35 -11.67
C ASN A 89 0.48 16.77 -10.23
N LEU A 90 0.44 15.44 -10.14
CA LEU A 90 0.39 14.72 -8.85
C LEU A 90 1.76 14.65 -8.20
N SER A 91 1.81 14.84 -6.88
CA SER A 91 2.99 14.70 -6.05
C SER A 91 2.76 13.75 -4.88
N VAL A 92 3.84 13.18 -4.34
CA VAL A 92 3.78 12.37 -3.11
C VAL A 92 3.33 13.25 -1.94
N GLY A 93 2.36 12.76 -1.16
CA GLY A 93 1.72 13.50 -0.08
C GLY A 93 0.45 14.24 -0.48
N ASP A 94 0.14 14.33 -1.78
CA ASP A 94 -1.08 14.97 -2.23
C ASP A 94 -2.32 14.21 -1.79
N LYS A 95 -3.31 14.97 -1.33
CA LYS A 95 -4.64 14.45 -1.04
C LYS A 95 -5.45 14.44 -2.33
N VAL A 96 -5.92 13.26 -2.71
CA VAL A 96 -6.67 13.05 -3.96
C VAL A 96 -8.02 12.41 -3.67
N PHE A 97 -8.96 12.62 -4.59
CA PHE A 97 -10.26 11.95 -4.56
C PHE A 97 -10.37 11.00 -5.74
N LEU A 98 -10.68 9.75 -5.45
CA LEU A 98 -10.99 8.76 -6.48
C LEU A 98 -12.51 8.60 -6.56
N GLU A 99 -13.05 8.91 -7.74
CA GLU A 99 -14.47 8.76 -8.03
C GLU A 99 -14.68 7.62 -9.03
N MET A 100 -15.47 6.63 -8.62
CA MET A 100 -15.89 5.52 -9.46
C MET A 100 -17.39 5.59 -9.68
N THR A 101 -17.80 5.71 -10.94
CA THR A 101 -19.19 5.63 -11.37
C THR A 101 -19.40 4.30 -12.10
N LYS A 102 -20.53 3.64 -11.83
CA LYS A 102 -20.92 2.46 -12.60
C LYS A 102 -21.35 2.95 -13.97
N ALA A 103 -20.77 2.41 -15.04
CA ALA A 103 -21.31 2.60 -16.37
C ALA A 103 -22.70 1.95 -16.41
N GLU A 104 -23.75 2.75 -16.59
CA GLU A 104 -25.06 2.22 -16.94
C GLU A 104 -24.94 1.71 -18.38
N SER A 105 -25.12 0.40 -18.57
CA SER A 105 -24.94 -0.21 -19.88
C SER A 105 -25.87 0.45 -20.88
N LEU A 106 -25.33 1.09 -21.91
CA LEU A 106 -25.96 0.99 -23.22
C LEU A 106 -25.88 -0.51 -23.55
N GLY A 107 -27.03 -1.18 -23.51
CA GLY A 107 -27.13 -2.60 -23.81
C GLY A 107 -26.41 -2.90 -25.12
N VAL A 108 -25.58 -3.95 -25.09
CA VAL A 108 -25.00 -4.51 -26.32
C VAL A 108 -26.12 -5.18 -27.10
#